data_AF-A0A939DS05-F1
#
_entry.id   AF-A0A939DS05-F1
#
_cell.length_a   1.000
_cell.length_b   1.000
_cell.length_c   1.000
_cell.angle_alpha   90.00
_cell.angle_beta   90.00
_cell.angle_gamma   90.00
#
_symmetry.space_group_name_H-M   'P 1'
#
loop_
_entity.id
_entity.type
_entity.pdbx_description
1 polymer ?
#
loop_
_entity_poly.entity_id
_entity_poly.type
_entity_poly.pdbx_seq_one_letter_code
_entity_poly.pdbx_strand_id
1 'polypeptide(L)'
;PQNLLEHIQHEILNLTLRGSPEPLSAEALLGQDQSLPRQVIDAGDNSLKVVSCHSRLRELEVLHDHLLRFFRQGPDNHPGDVIVMMPDVAEYAPLIHGVFGGHRQELAIPYAISDRSLVQESPLL
;
A
#
# COMPACT_ATOMS: atom_id res chain seq x y z
N PRO A 1 1.27 1.10 20.68
CA PRO A 1 0.97 1.01 19.23
C PRO A 1 -0.44 0.42 19.04
N GLN A 2 -1.27 1.08 18.24
CA GLN A 2 -2.72 0.83 18.11
C GLN A 2 -3.07 -0.07 16.94
N ASN A 3 -2.19 -0.18 15.94
CA ASN A 3 -2.36 -1.00 14.76
C ASN A 3 -1.04 -1.70 14.37
N LEU A 4 -1.10 -2.60 13.40
CA LEU A 4 0.00 -3.39 12.88
C LEU A 4 1.10 -2.50 12.30
N LEU A 5 0.75 -1.48 11.52
CA LEU A 5 1.73 -0.56 10.95
C LEU A 5 2.52 0.16 12.05
N GLU A 6 1.85 0.68 13.07
CA GLU A 6 2.51 1.32 14.21
C GLU A 6 3.41 0.36 15.00
N HIS A 7 3.01 -0.90 15.14
CA HIS A 7 3.87 -1.92 15.76
C HIS A 7 5.16 -2.10 14.98
N ILE A 8 5.08 -2.26 13.66
CA ILE A 8 6.25 -2.42 12.79
C ILE A 8 7.14 -1.17 12.84
N GLN A 9 6.54 0.03 12.74
CA GLN A 9 7.29 1.29 12.83
C GLN A 9 8.00 1.44 14.17
N HIS A 10 7.33 1.11 15.28
CA HIS A 10 7.90 1.15 16.62
C HIS A 10 9.05 0.15 16.79
N GLU A 11 8.92 -1.06 16.24
CA GLU A 11 9.96 -2.08 16.26
C GLU A 11 11.20 -1.66 15.46
N ILE A 12 11.01 -1.10 14.26
CA ILE A 12 12.09 -0.53 13.45
C ILE A 12 12.77 0.63 14.18
N LEU A 13 12.00 1.56 14.74
CA LEU A 13 12.53 2.73 15.46
C LEU A 13 13.38 2.33 16.66
N ASN A 14 12.95 1.31 17.41
CA ASN A 14 13.66 0.84 18.60
C ASN A 14 14.67 -0.28 18.32
N LEU A 15 14.81 -0.70 17.06
CA LEU A 15 15.65 -1.84 16.65
C LEU A 15 15.36 -3.10 17.47
N THR A 16 14.08 -3.42 17.65
CA THR A 16 13.63 -4.60 18.38
C THR A 16 12.70 -5.44 17.53
N LEU A 17 12.61 -6.74 17.84
CA LEU A 17 11.61 -7.64 17.27
C LEU A 17 10.89 -8.36 18.43
N ARG A 18 9.58 -8.15 18.53
CA ARG A 18 8.76 -8.54 19.69
C ARG A 18 9.32 -8.06 21.03
N GLY A 19 9.90 -6.86 21.03
CA GLY A 19 10.53 -6.26 22.21
C GLY A 19 11.91 -6.80 22.56
N SER A 20 12.45 -7.77 21.80
CA SER A 20 13.83 -8.24 21.95
C SER A 20 14.76 -7.41 21.06
N PRO A 21 15.87 -6.85 21.59
CA PRO A 21 16.92 -6.25 20.77
C PRO A 21 17.82 -7.31 20.12
N GLU A 22 17.85 -8.52 20.68
CA GLU A 22 18.61 -9.64 20.14
C GLU A 22 17.79 -10.37 19.07
N PRO A 23 18.44 -10.93 18.03
CA PRO A 23 17.79 -11.75 17.02
C PRO A 23 17.01 -12.90 17.65
N LEU A 24 15.78 -13.07 17.20
CA LEU A 24 14.93 -14.16 17.66
C LEU A 24 15.45 -15.52 17.18
N SER A 25 15.34 -16.53 18.05
CA SER A 25 15.55 -17.92 17.66
C SER A 25 14.50 -18.38 16.65
N ALA A 26 14.77 -19.47 15.92
CA ALA A 26 13.80 -20.05 14.99
C ALA A 26 12.49 -20.46 15.71
N GLU A 27 12.59 -20.98 16.92
CA GLU A 27 11.46 -21.37 17.77
C GLU A 27 10.60 -20.15 18.14
N ALA A 28 11.24 -19.04 18.50
CA ALA A 28 10.56 -17.78 18.79
C ALA A 28 9.87 -17.22 17.53
N LEU A 29 10.53 -17.24 16.37
CA LEU A 29 9.93 -16.80 15.10
C LEU A 29 8.66 -17.61 14.76
N LEU A 30 8.71 -18.93 14.91
CA LEU A 30 7.57 -19.83 14.73
C LEU A 30 6.49 -19.69 15.82
N GLY A 31 6.74 -18.89 16.86
CA GLY A 31 5.81 -18.64 17.97
C GLY A 31 5.70 -19.81 18.95
N GLN A 32 6.73 -20.66 19.01
CA GLN A 32 6.81 -21.79 19.93
C GLN A 32 7.41 -21.38 21.29
N ASP A 33 8.10 -20.24 21.34
CA ASP A 33 8.59 -19.63 22.57
C ASP A 33 7.51 -18.72 23.19
N GLN A 34 7.02 -19.09 24.38
CA GLN A 34 5.99 -18.33 25.11
C GLN A 34 6.57 -17.10 25.84
N SER A 35 7.90 -16.98 25.97
CA SER A 35 8.53 -15.81 26.57
C SER A 35 8.51 -14.58 25.65
N LEU A 36 8.35 -14.80 24.33
CA LEU A 36 8.30 -13.76 23.29
C LEU A 36 7.03 -13.93 22.44
N PRO A 37 5.85 -13.69 23.06
CA PRO A 37 4.57 -13.96 22.43
C PRO A 37 4.36 -13.10 21.18
N ARG A 38 3.58 -13.64 20.23
CA ARG A 38 3.14 -12.87 19.07
C ARG A 38 2.23 -11.74 19.50
N GLN A 39 2.43 -10.59 18.88
CA GLN A 39 1.53 -9.44 18.94
C GLN A 39 0.16 -9.86 18.41
N VAL A 40 -0.90 -9.65 19.20
CA VAL A 40 -2.28 -9.87 18.77
C VAL A 40 -2.71 -8.63 17.98
N ILE A 41 -3.17 -8.85 16.75
CA ILE A 41 -3.61 -7.80 15.84
C ILE A 41 -5.14 -7.86 15.78
N ASP A 42 -5.79 -6.70 15.77
CA ASP A 42 -7.24 -6.60 15.62
C ASP A 42 -7.69 -7.12 14.24
N ALA A 43 -8.79 -7.88 14.19
CA ALA A 43 -9.27 -8.47 12.93
C ALA A 43 -9.77 -7.42 11.92
N GLY A 44 -10.13 -6.22 12.39
CA GLY A 44 -10.50 -5.07 11.58
C GLY A 44 -9.32 -4.16 11.23
N ASP A 45 -8.11 -4.48 11.66
CA ASP A 45 -6.92 -3.71 11.31
C ASP A 45 -6.60 -3.80 9.82
N ASN A 46 -6.57 -2.64 9.18
CA ASN A 46 -6.36 -2.50 7.75
C ASN A 46 -5.14 -1.62 7.42
N SER A 47 -4.29 -1.33 8.42
CA SER A 47 -3.14 -0.42 8.32
C SER A 47 -2.02 -0.94 7.42
N LEU A 48 -1.86 -2.26 7.30
CA LEU A 48 -0.95 -2.92 6.37
C LEU A 48 -1.68 -4.08 5.69
N LYS A 49 -1.63 -4.12 4.36
CA LYS A 49 -2.24 -5.18 3.56
C LYS A 49 -1.30 -5.67 2.49
N VAL A 50 -1.34 -6.98 2.26
CA VAL A 50 -0.73 -7.62 1.10
C VAL A 50 -1.86 -8.16 0.25
N VAL A 51 -1.93 -7.70 -0.99
CA VAL A 51 -2.97 -8.09 -1.95
C VAL A 51 -2.28 -8.75 -3.15
N SER A 52 -2.64 -10.00 -3.43
CA SER A 52 -2.14 -10.72 -4.60
C SER A 52 -3.18 -10.65 -5.71
N CYS A 53 -2.73 -10.31 -6.92
CA CYS A 53 -3.55 -10.22 -8.12
C CYS A 53 -2.91 -11.04 -9.25
N HIS A 54 -3.69 -11.36 -10.28
CA HIS A 54 -3.25 -12.22 -11.38
C HIS A 54 -2.74 -11.46 -12.61
N SER A 55 -2.86 -10.13 -12.63
CA SER A 55 -2.36 -9.28 -13.71
C SER A 55 -2.26 -7.83 -13.24
N ARG A 56 -1.42 -7.04 -13.92
CA ARG A 56 -1.23 -5.60 -13.63
C ARG A 56 -2.50 -4.77 -13.82
N LEU A 57 -3.34 -5.14 -14.80
CA LEU A 57 -4.65 -4.52 -14.94
C LEU A 57 -5.50 -4.78 -13.70
N ARG A 58 -5.54 -6.02 -13.20
CA ARG A 58 -6.32 -6.36 -12.02
C ARG A 58 -5.77 -5.71 -10.75
N GLU A 59 -4.45 -5.56 -10.64
CA GLU A 59 -3.81 -4.81 -9.55
C GLU A 59 -4.33 -3.37 -9.50
N LEU A 60 -4.37 -2.68 -10.64
CA LEU A 60 -4.87 -1.30 -10.73
C LEU A 60 -6.38 -1.20 -10.47
N GLU A 61 -7.19 -2.13 -10.96
CA GLU A 61 -8.62 -2.18 -10.67
C GLU A 61 -8.90 -2.35 -9.18
N VAL A 62 -8.20 -3.29 -8.52
CA VAL A 62 -8.34 -3.54 -7.09
C VAL A 62 -7.85 -2.34 -6.27
N LEU A 63 -6.78 -1.68 -6.71
CA LEU A 63 -6.30 -0.43 -6.12
C LEU A 63 -7.36 0.68 -6.24
N HIS A 64 -7.96 0.85 -7.41
CA HIS A 64 -9.01 1.86 -7.64
C HIS A 64 -10.20 1.62 -6.72
N ASP A 65 -10.73 0.39 -6.66
CA ASP A 65 -11.83 0.01 -5.76
C ASP A 65 -11.48 0.26 -4.28
N HIS A 66 -10.23 -0.03 -3.90
CA HIS A 66 -9.74 0.19 -2.55
C HIS A 66 -9.72 1.68 -2.19
N LEU A 67 -9.14 2.51 -3.06
CA LEU A 67 -9.05 3.96 -2.85
C LEU A 67 -10.44 4.60 -2.86
N LEU A 68 -11.31 4.19 -3.76
CA LEU A 68 -12.69 4.67 -3.81
C LEU A 68 -13.43 4.39 -2.50
N ARG A 69 -13.29 3.18 -1.95
CA ARG A 69 -13.88 2.84 -0.65
C ARG A 69 -13.24 3.63 0.49
N PHE A 70 -11.92 3.84 0.45
CA PHE A 70 -11.20 4.62 1.45
C PHE A 70 -11.66 6.08 1.49
N PHE A 71 -11.78 6.74 0.33
CA PHE A 71 -12.26 8.13 0.25
C PHE A 71 -13.75 8.27 0.63
N ARG A 72 -14.54 7.21 0.51
CA ARG A 72 -15.95 7.20 0.95
C ARG A 72 -16.13 7.07 2.47
N GLN A 73 -15.08 6.72 3.22
CA GLN A 73 -15.17 6.51 4.68
C GLN A 73 -15.22 7.81 5.49
N GLY A 74 -14.79 8.95 4.93
CA GLY A 74 -14.85 10.22 5.63
C GLY A 74 -14.19 11.38 4.86
N PRO A 75 -14.50 12.63 5.23
CA PRO A 75 -13.98 13.83 4.54
C PRO A 75 -12.49 14.08 4.76
N ASP A 76 -11.88 13.45 5.78
CA ASP A 76 -10.46 13.63 6.10
C ASP A 76 -9.52 12.84 5.16
N ASN A 77 -10.06 11.91 4.37
CA ASN A 77 -9.27 11.10 3.45
C ASN A 77 -9.16 11.82 2.10
N HIS A 78 -8.12 12.64 1.94
CA HIS A 78 -7.91 13.38 0.71
C HIS A 78 -7.03 12.60 -0.28
N PRO A 79 -7.31 12.63 -1.60
CA PRO A 79 -6.45 11.97 -2.60
C PRO A 79 -4.99 12.43 -2.58
N GLY A 80 -4.74 13.66 -2.15
CA GLY A 80 -3.39 14.22 -2.00
C GLY A 80 -2.52 13.58 -0.93
N ASP A 81 -3.11 12.83 0.00
CA ASP A 81 -2.38 12.12 1.07
C ASP A 81 -1.95 10.71 0.63
N VAL A 82 -2.22 10.32 -0.62
CA VAL A 82 -1.94 8.99 -1.15
C VAL A 82 -0.80 9.04 -2.16
N ILE A 83 0.22 8.21 -1.94
CA ILE A 83 1.26 7.93 -2.90
C ILE A 83 1.16 6.49 -3.40
N VAL A 84 1.21 6.31 -4.72
CA VAL A 84 1.28 5.00 -5.37
C VAL A 84 2.64 4.89 -6.03
N MET A 85 3.44 3.92 -5.56
CA MET A 85 4.76 3.62 -6.12
C MET A 85 4.70 2.33 -6.92
N MET A 86 5.40 2.31 -8.05
CA MET A 86 5.47 1.16 -8.95
C MET A 86 6.89 1.02 -9.51
N PRO A 87 7.30 -0.20 -9.92
CA PRO A 87 8.68 -0.44 -10.37
C PRO A 87 8.99 0.21 -11.72
N ASP A 88 8.01 0.32 -12.63
CA ASP A 88 8.15 0.96 -13.94
C ASP A 88 6.87 1.73 -14.29
N VAL A 89 6.96 3.06 -14.34
CA VAL A 89 5.80 3.93 -14.63
C VAL A 89 5.38 3.83 -16.11
N ALA A 90 6.31 3.65 -17.03
CA ALA A 90 6.02 3.62 -18.46
C ALA A 90 5.15 2.42 -18.83
N GLU A 91 5.37 1.29 -18.16
CA GLU A 91 4.62 0.06 -18.37
C GLU A 91 3.17 0.14 -17.85
N TYR A 92 2.96 0.86 -16.74
CA TYR A 92 1.63 1.00 -16.12
C TYR A 92 0.84 2.19 -16.67
N ALA A 93 1.49 3.22 -17.22
CA ALA A 93 0.84 4.46 -17.65
C ALA A 93 -0.42 4.26 -18.54
N PRO A 94 -0.41 3.41 -19.58
CA PRO A 94 -1.61 3.16 -20.39
C PRO A 94 -2.73 2.51 -19.59
N LEU A 95 -2.39 1.58 -18.69
CA LEU A 95 -3.37 0.87 -17.85
C LEU A 95 -3.97 1.81 -16.80
N ILE A 96 -3.17 2.71 -16.21
CA ILE A 96 -3.64 3.73 -15.27
C ILE A 96 -4.68 4.62 -15.97
N HIS A 97 -4.43 5.07 -17.20
CA HIS A 97 -5.42 5.85 -17.94
C HIS A 97 -6.71 5.06 -18.22
N GLY A 98 -6.60 3.78 -18.57
CA GLY A 98 -7.76 2.92 -18.80
C GLY A 98 -8.61 2.71 -17.54
N VAL A 99 -7.97 2.54 -16.38
CA VAL A 99 -8.64 2.28 -15.09
C VAL A 99 -9.07 3.55 -14.36
N PHE A 100 -8.34 4.66 -14.47
CA PHE A 100 -8.67 5.88 -13.73
C PHE A 100 -9.37 6.95 -14.59
N GLY A 101 -9.22 6.93 -15.91
CA GLY A 101 -9.65 8.02 -16.80
C GLY A 101 -11.10 7.94 -17.33
N GLY A 102 -11.77 6.79 -17.26
CA GLY A 102 -13.05 6.54 -17.95
C GLY A 102 -14.33 6.60 -17.11
N HIS A 103 -14.26 7.13 -15.89
CA HIS A 103 -15.30 6.91 -14.88
C HIS A 103 -16.33 8.04 -14.80
N ARG A 104 -17.59 7.69 -14.52
CA ARG A 104 -18.64 8.67 -14.13
C ARG A 104 -18.15 9.47 -12.91
N GLN A 105 -18.61 10.71 -12.74
CA GLN A 105 -18.14 11.62 -11.66
C GLN A 105 -18.07 10.96 -10.27
N GLU A 106 -18.99 10.06 -9.93
CA GLU A 106 -19.06 9.35 -8.64
C GLU A 106 -17.93 8.33 -8.39
N LEU A 107 -17.20 7.95 -9.44
CA LEU A 107 -16.12 6.96 -9.44
C LEU A 107 -14.77 7.58 -9.85
N ALA A 108 -14.74 8.89 -10.09
CA ALA A 108 -13.56 9.61 -10.50
C ALA A 108 -12.67 9.91 -9.29
N ILE A 109 -11.40 9.49 -9.37
CA ILE A 109 -10.36 9.80 -8.38
C ILE A 109 -9.31 10.66 -9.09
N PRO A 110 -9.06 11.91 -8.66
CA PRO A 110 -7.99 12.73 -9.23
C PRO A 110 -6.63 12.07 -9.01
N TYR A 111 -5.79 12.05 -10.04
CA TYR A 111 -4.44 11.50 -9.97
C TYR A 111 -3.49 12.28 -10.88
N ALA A 112 -2.21 12.22 -10.55
CA ALA A 112 -1.11 12.71 -11.39
C ALA A 112 -0.03 11.62 -11.45
N ILE A 113 0.60 11.47 -12.62
CA ILE A 113 1.69 10.53 -12.81
C ILE A 113 2.99 11.32 -12.84
N SER A 114 3.87 11.06 -11.89
CA SER A 114 5.24 11.59 -11.84
C SER A 114 6.21 10.64 -12.54
N ASP A 115 7.40 11.12 -12.89
CA ASP A 115 8.51 10.34 -13.48
C ASP A 115 8.31 9.79 -14.91
N ARG A 116 7.44 10.42 -15.71
CA ARG A 116 7.45 10.18 -17.15
C ARG A 116 8.73 10.73 -17.76
N SER A 117 9.52 9.87 -18.40
CA SER A 117 10.67 10.31 -19.19
C SER A 117 10.20 11.22 -20.34
N LEU A 118 10.83 12.39 -20.47
CA LEU A 118 10.53 13.43 -21.49
C LEU A 118 10.49 12.88 -22.94
N VAL A 119 11.12 11.74 -23.19
CA VAL A 119 11.20 11.06 -24.50
C VAL A 119 9.83 10.49 -24.95
N GLN A 120 8.91 10.21 -24.04
CA GLN A 120 7.59 9.64 -24.38
C GLN A 120 6.49 10.70 -24.61
N GLU A 121 6.69 11.96 -24.21
CA GLU A 121 5.68 13.02 -24.36
C GLU A 121 5.88 13.90 -25.59
N SER A 122 7.00 13.77 -26.32
CA SER A 122 7.29 14.57 -27.52
C SER A 122 7.53 13.69 -28.75
N PRO A 123 6.50 13.42 -29.57
CA PRO A 123 6.69 12.75 -30.87
C PRO A 123 7.31 13.67 -31.95
N LEU A 124 7.85 14.84 -31.59
CA LEU A 124 8.36 15.86 -32.52
C LEU A 124 9.73 16.43 -32.12
N LEU A 125 10.72 15.57 -31.87
CA LEU A 125 12.14 15.93 -31.98
C LEU A 125 12.86 14.98 -32.95
#